data_AF-A0A9D9RH04-F1
#
_entry.id   AF-A0A9D9RH04-F1
#
_cell.length_a   1.000
_cell.length_b   1.000
_cell.length_c   1.000
_cell.angle_alpha   90.00
_cell.angle_beta   90.00
_cell.angle_gamma   90.00
#
_symmetry.space_group_name_H-M   'P 1'
#
loop_
_entity.id
_entity.type
_entity.pdbx_description
1 polymer ?
#
loop_
_entity_poly.entity_id
_entity_poly.type
_entity_poly.pdbx_seq_one_letter_code
_entity_poly.pdbx_strand_id
1 'polypeptide(L)' 'IEANDQEKMEAEFGDVLFSMINYARFLNIDPESALERTNKKFKHRFELMEAYAKENGLELAKLSLNEKEAIWQSMKTK' A
#
# COMPACT_ATOMS: atom_id res chain seq x y z
N ILE A 1 -10.36 -21.01 -11.58
CA ILE A 1 -10.01 -19.94 -12.54
C ILE A 1 -9.18 -20.63 -13.61
N GLU A 2 -9.71 -20.74 -14.83
CA GLU A 2 -8.97 -21.35 -15.94
C GLU A 2 -7.80 -20.42 -16.30
N ALA A 3 -6.60 -20.97 -16.56
CA ALA A 3 -5.37 -20.18 -16.73
C ALA A 3 -5.49 -19.05 -17.80
N ASN A 4 -6.32 -19.26 -18.81
CA ASN A 4 -6.59 -18.29 -19.88
C ASN A 4 -7.36 -17.03 -19.40
N ASP A 5 -8.02 -17.09 -18.25
CA ASP A 5 -8.71 -15.95 -17.65
C ASP A 5 -7.74 -15.12 -16.81
N GLN A 6 -6.79 -15.78 -16.13
CA GLN A 6 -5.78 -15.09 -15.34
C GLN A 6 -4.83 -14.26 -16.22
N GLU A 7 -4.32 -14.82 -17.32
CA GLU A 7 -3.44 -14.09 -18.25
C GLU A 7 -4.14 -12.86 -18.85
N LYS A 8 -5.44 -12.97 -19.17
CA LYS A 8 -6.25 -11.85 -19.65
C LYS A 8 -6.47 -10.79 -18.57
N MET A 9 -6.79 -11.19 -17.35
CA MET A 9 -6.92 -10.26 -16.22
C MET A 9 -5.61 -9.50 -15.96
N GLU A 10 -4.47 -10.18 -16.04
CA GLU A 10 -3.15 -9.54 -15.89
C GLU A 10 -2.87 -8.53 -17.01
N ALA A 11 -3.22 -8.86 -18.26
CA ALA A 11 -3.10 -7.94 -19.39
C ALA A 11 -3.98 -6.68 -19.22
N GLU A 12 -5.26 -6.85 -18.92
CA GLU A 12 -6.19 -5.73 -18.70
C GLU A 12 -5.78 -4.88 -17.49
N PHE A 13 -5.30 -5.50 -16.41
CA PHE A 13 -4.77 -4.75 -15.26
C PHE A 13 -3.50 -3.97 -15.62
N GLY A 14 -2.66 -4.52 -16.51
CA GLY A 14 -1.51 -3.81 -17.09
C GLY A 14 -1.93 -2.55 -17.84
N ASP A 15 -2.99 -2.61 -18.64
CA ASP A 15 -3.52 -1.46 -19.38
C ASP A 15 -4.06 -0.37 -18.44
N VAL A 16 -4.67 -0.74 -17.32
CA VAL A 16 -5.09 0.20 -16.26
C VAL A 16 -3.86 0.90 -15.67
N LEU A 17 -2.82 0.15 -15.28
CA LEU A 17 -1.60 0.73 -14.71
C LEU A 17 -0.90 1.65 -15.72
N PHE A 18 -0.80 1.24 -16.98
CA PHE A 18 -0.22 2.05 -18.06
C PHE A 18 -1.00 3.35 -18.27
N SER A 19 -2.32 3.29 -18.27
CA SER A 19 -3.20 4.46 -18.37
C SER A 19 -2.99 5.43 -17.20
N MET A 20 -2.87 4.93 -15.96
CA MET A 20 -2.62 5.76 -14.78
C MET A 20 -1.23 6.42 -14.82
N ILE A 21 -0.20 5.70 -15.29
CA ILE A 21 1.15 6.24 -15.48
C ILE A 21 1.13 7.37 -16.51
N ASN A 22 0.44 7.17 -17.64
CA ASN A 22 0.33 8.21 -18.67
C ASN A 22 -0.46 9.42 -18.18
N TYR A 23 -1.51 9.20 -17.39
CA TYR A 23 -2.27 10.30 -16.78
C TYR A 23 -1.40 11.12 -15.81
N ALA A 24 -0.56 10.47 -14.99
CA ALA A 24 0.40 11.17 -14.13
C ALA A 24 1.36 12.04 -14.96
N ARG A 25 1.92 11.50 -16.05
CA ARG A 25 2.81 12.25 -16.95
C ARG A 25 2.11 13.43 -17.61
N PHE A 26 0.86 13.27 -18.04
CA PHE A 26 0.05 14.37 -18.60
C PHE A 26 -0.10 15.52 -17.59
N LEU A 27 -0.18 15.22 -16.30
CA LEU A 27 -0.21 16.20 -15.21
C LEU A 27 1.18 16.71 -14.80
N ASN A 28 2.25 16.36 -15.52
CA ASN A 28 3.65 16.63 -15.17
C ASN A 28 4.07 16.06 -13.80
N ILE A 29 3.46 14.96 -13.38
CA ILE A 29 3.84 14.21 -12.19
C ILE A 29 4.79 13.09 -12.61
N ASP A 30 5.93 12.97 -11.92
CA ASP A 30 6.80 11.80 -12.08
C ASP A 30 6.21 10.60 -11.31
N PRO A 31 5.71 9.56 -12.01
CA PRO A 31 5.03 8.44 -11.38
C PRO A 31 5.98 7.61 -10.50
N GLU A 32 7.27 7.53 -10.84
CA GLU A 32 8.27 6.80 -10.05
C GLU A 32 8.48 7.46 -8.69
N SER A 33 8.78 8.77 -8.68
CA SER A 33 8.90 9.54 -7.44
C SER A 33 7.61 9.52 -6.62
N ALA A 34 6.44 9.60 -7.26
CA ALA A 34 5.16 9.55 -6.56
C ALA A 34 4.93 8.20 -5.85
N LEU A 35 5.26 7.10 -6.53
CA LEU A 35 5.18 5.77 -5.95
C LEU A 35 6.22 5.57 -4.84
N GLU A 36 7.47 6.03 -5.04
CA GLU A 36 8.53 5.96 -4.04
C GLU A 36 8.14 6.67 -2.73
N ARG A 37 7.59 7.89 -2.84
CA ARG A 37 7.06 8.64 -1.68
C ARG A 37 5.94 7.89 -0.97
N THR A 38 5.08 7.23 -1.72
CA THR A 38 4.02 6.41 -1.14
C THR A 38 4.61 5.22 -0.39
N ASN A 39 5.56 4.49 -0.97
CA ASN A 39 6.24 3.37 -0.32
C ASN A 39 6.95 3.80 0.98
N LYS A 40 7.68 4.94 0.97
CA LYS A 40 8.30 5.52 2.17
C LYS A 40 7.28 5.82 3.26
N LYS A 41 6.13 6.42 2.91
CA LYS A 41 5.03 6.71 3.84
C LYS A 41 4.45 5.43 4.45
N PHE A 42 4.21 4.39 3.65
CA PHE A 42 3.69 3.11 4.15
C PHE A 42 4.70 2.41 5.07
N LYS A 43 5.98 2.38 4.69
CA LYS A 43 7.06 1.85 5.52
C LYS A 43 7.12 2.57 6.86
N HIS A 44 7.13 3.90 6.86
CA HIS A 44 7.19 4.68 8.10
C HIS A 44 6.00 4.38 9.03
N ARG A 45 4.79 4.31 8.48
CA ARG A 45 3.59 3.96 9.28
C ARG A 45 3.68 2.56 9.86
N PHE A 46 4.22 1.61 9.11
CA PHE A 46 4.43 0.25 9.60
C PHE A 46 5.46 0.22 10.74
N GLU A 47 6.58 0.93 10.61
CA GLU A 47 7.57 1.09 11.69
C GLU A 47 6.94 1.70 12.97
N LEU A 48 6.05 2.67 12.81
CA LEU A 48 5.29 3.24 13.95
C LEU A 48 4.34 2.21 14.58
N MET A 49 3.67 1.37 13.78
CA MET A 49 2.84 0.28 14.30
C MET A 49 3.68 -0.74 15.08
N GLU A 50 4.87 -1.08 14.58
CA GLU A 50 5.79 -2.02 15.25
C GLU A 50 6.29 -1.45 16.58
N ALA A 51 6.67 -0.16 16.59
CA ALA A 51 7.07 0.53 17.81
C ALA A 51 5.91 0.56 18.83
N TYR A 52 4.71 0.95 18.41
CA TYR A 52 3.52 0.97 19.26
C TYR A 52 3.21 -0.42 19.84
N ALA A 53 3.25 -1.47 19.01
CA ALA A 53 2.97 -2.82 19.47
C ALA A 53 4.00 -3.27 20.51
N LYS A 54 5.29 -3.01 20.26
CA LYS A 54 6.37 -3.32 21.19
C LYS A 54 6.21 -2.59 22.53
N GLU A 55 5.87 -1.30 22.52
CA GLU A 55 5.65 -0.50 23.72
C GLU A 55 4.45 -1.00 24.55
N ASN A 56 3.43 -1.55 23.90
CA ASN A 56 2.22 -2.04 24.55
C ASN A 56 2.24 -3.56 24.81
N GLY A 57 3.37 -4.23 24.58
CA GLY A 57 3.49 -5.69 24.74
C GLY A 57 2.57 -6.49 23.80
N LEU A 58 2.17 -5.90 22.68
CA LEU A 58 1.31 -6.50 21.66
C LEU A 58 2.17 -7.17 20.59
N GLU A 59 1.66 -8.27 20.03
CA GLU A 59 2.26 -8.93 18.89
C GLU A 59 1.39 -8.67 17.65
N LEU A 60 1.86 -7.81 16.74
CA LEU A 60 1.10 -7.42 15.54
C LEU A 60 0.57 -8.62 14.76
N ALA A 61 1.35 -9.70 14.65
CA ALA A 61 0.94 -10.91 13.92
C ALA A 61 -0.34 -11.54 14.49
N LYS A 62 -0.53 -11.49 15.81
CA LYS A 62 -1.67 -12.09 16.53
C LYS A 62 -2.91 -11.20 16.59
N LEU A 63 -2.79 -9.92 16.22
CA LEU A 63 -3.92 -9.01 16.17
C LEU A 63 -4.86 -9.36 15.01
N SER A 64 -6.16 -9.20 15.26
CA SER A 64 -7.19 -9.24 14.24
C SER A 64 -7.01 -8.11 13.22
N LEU A 65 -7.65 -8.25 12.05
CA LEU A 65 -7.61 -7.19 11.02
C LEU A 65 -8.19 -5.86 11.53
N ASN A 66 -9.22 -5.91 12.37
CA ASN A 66 -9.85 -4.72 12.94
C ASN A 66 -8.91 -4.00 13.91
N GLU A 67 -8.17 -4.73 14.74
CA GLU A 67 -7.18 -4.15 15.66
C GLU A 67 -6.00 -3.55 14.89
N LYS A 68 -5.49 -4.26 13.88
CA LYS A 68 -4.44 -3.74 12.98
C LYS A 68 -4.89 -2.44 12.31
N GLU A 69 -6.14 -2.40 11.82
CA GLU A 69 -6.70 -1.22 11.19
C GLU A 69 -6.86 -0.05 12.18
N ALA A 70 -7.30 -0.30 13.41
CA ALA A 70 -7.40 0.74 14.43
C ALA A 70 -6.03 1.36 14.76
N ILE A 71 -4.99 0.54 14.89
CA ILE A 71 -3.62 1.02 15.10
C ILE A 71 -3.12 1.77 13.86
N TRP A 72 -3.36 1.24 12.65
CA TRP A 72 -2.98 1.88 11.39
C TRP A 72 -3.60 3.27 11.21
N GLN A 73 -4.88 3.43 11.54
CA GLN A 73 -5.55 4.73 11.52
C GLN A 73 -4.94 5.72 12.52
N SER A 74 -4.48 5.23 13.67
CA SER A 74 -3.76 6.06 14.65
C SER A 74 -2.37 6.48 14.17
N MET A 75 -1.71 5.68 13.32
CA MET A 75 -0.40 6.03 12.73
C MET A 75 -0.52 6.91 11.48
N LYS A 76 -1.70 6.97 10.85
CA LYS A 76 -1.96 7.88 9.71
C LYS A 76 -2.00 9.35 10.11
N THR A 77 -2.33 9.64 11.38
CA THR A 77 -2.51 11.00 11.92
C THR A 77 -1.27 11.56 12.61
N LYS A 78 -0.19 10.75 12.73
CA LYS A 78 1.14 11.18 13.17
C LYS A 78 2.03 11.49 11.98
#